data_AF-A0A1I2X6F8-F1
#
_entry.id   AF-A0A1I2X6F8-F1
#
_cell.length_a   1.000
_cell.length_b   1.000
_cell.length_c   1.000
_cell.angle_alpha   90.00
_cell.angle_beta   90.00
_cell.angle_gamma   90.00
#
_symmetry.space_group_name_H-M   'P 1'
#
loop_
_entity.id
_entity.type
_entity.pdbx_description
1 polymer ?
#
loop_
_entity_poly.entity_id
_entity_poly.type
_entity_poly.pdbx_seq_one_letter_code
_entity_poly.pdbx_strand_id
1 'polypeptide(L)'
;MSTTGANADPLAALGSLPGVAESVESVRKAVDRVYGHRIMRRRSNEITSEAALRGARGSAALSGADWALEEVRRRTDFSGDEEAHTVGAALRLTAEAGQLLSIWRQSPLRVLARLHLVAAAGQEDTVGRPRQDGEPVDEPLVELPLPDATEVAGRLEGLSQLIIAGGSAPALVTAAVVHGELLALRPFGTHNGLVARAAERIVLVGSGLDPKSVCPAEVGHAEPGRAAYLAALEGYVSGTPEGMATWIAHCGRAIELGARESTAVCEALQRGAA
;
A
#
# COMPACT_ATOMS: atom_id res chain seq x y z
N MET A 1 0.76 13.37 -42.54
CA MET A 1 1.45 13.61 -41.25
C MET A 1 0.50 14.40 -40.36
N SER A 2 -0.11 13.75 -39.38
CA SER A 2 -0.85 14.40 -38.29
C SER A 2 -0.46 13.71 -36.99
N THR A 3 0.60 14.22 -36.37
CA THR A 3 1.05 13.88 -35.03
C THR A 3 0.45 14.88 -34.06
N THR A 4 -0.76 14.61 -33.55
CA THR A 4 -1.34 15.33 -32.40
C THR A 4 -2.36 14.44 -31.69
N GLY A 5 -1.88 13.37 -31.07
CA GLY A 5 -2.49 12.78 -29.90
C GLY A 5 -1.50 12.97 -28.76
N ALA A 6 -1.59 14.08 -28.03
CA ALA A 6 -0.86 14.20 -26.78
C ALA A 6 -1.30 13.03 -25.89
N ASN A 7 -0.35 12.20 -25.44
CA ASN A 7 -0.56 11.14 -24.47
C ASN A 7 -1.28 11.73 -23.25
N ALA A 8 -2.60 11.62 -23.20
CA ALA A 8 -3.36 11.96 -22.01
C ALA A 8 -2.95 10.96 -20.93
N ASP A 9 -2.58 11.45 -19.75
CA ASP A 9 -2.29 10.61 -18.58
C ASP A 9 -3.55 9.77 -18.28
N PRO A 10 -3.52 8.44 -18.49
CA PRO A 10 -4.72 7.61 -18.31
C PRO A 10 -5.17 7.57 -16.85
N LEU A 11 -4.25 7.76 -15.90
CA LEU A 11 -4.60 7.81 -14.48
C LEU A 11 -5.26 9.14 -14.11
N ALA A 12 -4.98 10.23 -14.83
CA ALA A 12 -5.62 11.52 -14.59
C ALA A 12 -7.14 11.44 -14.87
N ALA A 13 -7.57 10.65 -15.85
CA ALA A 13 -8.99 10.44 -16.16
C ALA A 13 -9.76 9.81 -14.98
N LEU A 14 -9.12 8.93 -14.21
CA LEU A 14 -9.73 8.34 -13.01
C LEU A 14 -10.01 9.38 -11.92
N GLY A 15 -9.24 10.48 -11.88
CA GLY A 15 -9.47 11.60 -10.98
C GLY A 15 -10.78 12.35 -11.23
N SER A 16 -11.39 12.19 -12.40
CA SER A 16 -12.66 12.81 -12.78
C SER A 16 -13.87 11.90 -12.56
N LEU A 17 -13.69 10.68 -12.06
CA LEU A 17 -14.80 9.80 -11.71
C LEU A 17 -15.63 10.40 -10.56
N PRO A 18 -16.96 10.17 -10.53
CA PRO A 18 -17.82 10.68 -9.48
C PRO A 18 -17.31 10.31 -8.07
N GLY A 19 -17.20 11.29 -7.16
CA GLY A 19 -16.76 11.08 -5.78
C GLY A 19 -15.24 11.01 -5.57
N VAL A 20 -14.45 10.89 -6.63
CA VAL A 20 -12.97 10.79 -6.50
C VAL A 20 -12.35 12.12 -6.12
N ALA A 21 -12.80 13.23 -6.70
CA ALA A 21 -12.29 14.56 -6.36
C ALA A 21 -12.53 14.90 -4.88
N GLU A 22 -13.71 14.56 -4.36
CA GLU A 22 -14.07 14.72 -2.95
C GLU A 22 -13.19 13.84 -2.05
N SER A 23 -12.93 12.60 -2.45
CA SER A 23 -12.04 11.68 -1.73
C SER A 23 -10.61 12.22 -1.67
N VAL A 24 -10.08 12.74 -2.79
CA VAL A 24 -8.75 13.36 -2.88
C VAL A 24 -8.64 14.56 -1.93
N GLU A 25 -9.64 15.45 -1.96
CA GLU A 25 -9.64 16.65 -1.10
C GLU A 25 -9.79 16.29 0.38
N SER A 26 -10.62 15.30 0.71
CA SER A 26 -10.81 14.83 2.09
C SER A 26 -9.52 14.22 2.66
N VAL A 27 -8.84 13.37 1.87
CA VAL A 27 -7.54 12.80 2.25
C VAL A 27 -6.51 13.90 2.49
N ARG A 28 -6.39 14.89 1.59
CA ARG A 28 -5.47 16.02 1.76
C ARG A 28 -5.72 16.74 3.09
N LYS A 29 -6.98 17.09 3.39
CA LYS A 29 -7.35 17.74 4.64
C LYS A 29 -7.03 16.91 5.88
N ALA A 30 -7.26 15.60 5.82
CA ALA A 30 -6.99 14.70 6.94
C ALA A 30 -5.48 14.62 7.22
N VAL A 31 -4.68 14.46 6.16
CA VAL A 31 -3.22 14.42 6.26
C VAL A 31 -2.67 15.77 6.76
N ASP A 32 -3.08 16.89 6.15
CA ASP A 32 -2.64 18.24 6.56
C ASP A 32 -2.93 18.53 8.04
N ARG A 33 -4.07 18.02 8.56
CA ARG A 33 -4.41 18.14 9.99
C ARG A 33 -3.38 17.45 10.89
N VAL A 34 -2.90 16.26 10.51
CA VAL A 34 -1.85 15.54 11.26
C VAL A 34 -0.58 16.36 11.25
N TYR A 35 -0.11 16.79 10.06
CA TYR A 35 1.11 17.59 9.93
C TYR A 35 1.03 18.95 10.62
N GLY A 36 -0.17 19.54 10.70
CA GLY A 36 -0.45 20.76 11.45
C GLY A 36 -0.43 20.59 12.98
N HIS A 37 -0.49 19.35 13.49
CA HIS A 37 -0.51 19.10 14.92
C HIS A 37 0.80 19.51 15.60
N ARG A 38 0.74 20.19 16.75
CA ARG A 38 1.92 20.77 17.44
C ARG A 38 3.03 19.75 17.73
N ILE A 39 2.65 18.50 18.00
CA ILE A 39 3.58 17.41 18.31
C ILE A 39 4.43 17.04 17.10
N MET A 40 3.92 17.15 15.88
CA MET A 40 4.67 16.87 14.65
C MET A 40 5.90 17.78 14.46
N ARG A 41 5.94 18.95 15.11
CA ARG A 41 7.09 19.85 15.06
C ARG A 41 8.24 19.41 15.99
N ARG A 42 7.94 18.66 17.04
CA ARG A 42 8.89 18.33 18.11
C ARG A 42 9.23 16.84 18.18
N ARG A 43 8.28 15.98 17.85
CA ARG A 43 8.34 14.53 18.08
C ARG A 43 7.92 13.72 16.86
N SER A 44 8.12 14.23 15.64
CA SER A 44 7.66 13.53 14.42
C SER A 44 8.27 12.14 14.28
N ASN A 45 9.50 11.92 14.74
CA ASN A 45 10.15 10.60 14.64
C ASN A 45 9.41 9.54 15.49
N GLU A 46 8.88 9.93 16.64
CA GLU A 46 8.06 9.06 17.47
C GLU A 46 6.74 8.73 16.79
N ILE A 47 6.09 9.72 16.17
CA ILE A 47 4.86 9.50 15.40
C ILE A 47 5.11 8.58 14.20
N THR A 48 6.19 8.80 13.44
CA THR A 48 6.59 7.92 12.33
C THR A 48 6.84 6.50 12.80
N SER A 49 7.51 6.31 13.95
CA SER A 49 7.78 4.98 14.50
C SER A 49 6.48 4.26 14.92
N GLU A 50 5.57 4.99 15.58
CA GLU A 50 4.27 4.49 15.99
C GLU A 50 3.35 4.17 14.78
N ALA A 51 3.41 4.99 13.74
CA ALA A 51 2.70 4.78 12.49
C ALA A 51 3.23 3.56 11.73
N ALA A 52 4.56 3.42 11.63
CA ALA A 52 5.20 2.26 11.01
C ALA A 52 4.79 0.95 11.70
N LEU A 53 4.84 0.91 13.03
CA LEU A 53 4.45 -0.28 13.79
C LEU A 53 2.97 -0.65 13.58
N ARG A 54 2.07 0.34 13.62
CA ARG A 54 0.64 0.12 13.37
C ARG A 54 0.36 -0.29 11.92
N GLY A 55 1.05 0.30 10.96
CA GLY A 55 0.96 -0.05 9.55
C GLY A 55 1.39 -1.50 9.31
N ALA A 56 2.51 -1.93 9.89
CA ALA A 56 2.96 -3.32 9.82
C ALA A 56 1.92 -4.28 10.43
N ARG A 57 1.39 -3.96 11.61
CA ARG A 57 0.33 -4.77 12.27
C ARG A 57 -0.94 -4.85 11.42
N GLY A 58 -1.44 -3.72 10.90
CA GLY A 58 -2.62 -3.70 10.02
C GLY A 58 -2.40 -4.49 8.73
N SER A 59 -1.20 -4.39 8.16
CA SER A 59 -0.81 -5.16 6.97
C SER A 59 -0.77 -6.66 7.25
N ALA A 60 -0.22 -7.07 8.40
CA ALA A 60 -0.20 -8.47 8.81
C ALA A 60 -1.60 -9.04 9.09
N ALA A 61 -2.47 -8.25 9.73
CA ALA A 61 -3.86 -8.65 10.01
C ALA A 61 -4.64 -8.96 8.72
N LEU A 62 -4.46 -8.15 7.67
CA LEU A 62 -5.04 -8.42 6.35
C LEU A 62 -4.49 -9.68 5.66
N SER A 63 -3.30 -10.10 6.06
CA SER A 63 -2.66 -11.34 5.62
C SER A 63 -2.82 -12.50 6.62
N GLY A 64 -3.75 -12.39 7.58
CA GLY A 64 -4.16 -13.49 8.45
C GLY A 64 -3.55 -13.50 9.85
N ALA A 65 -2.62 -12.59 10.16
CA ALA A 65 -1.97 -12.50 11.47
C ALA A 65 -2.41 -11.25 12.25
N ASP A 66 -3.56 -11.35 12.94
CA ASP A 66 -4.15 -10.23 13.69
C ASP A 66 -3.70 -10.19 15.15
N TRP A 67 -2.45 -9.84 15.36
CA TRP A 67 -1.89 -9.68 16.71
C TRP A 67 -2.31 -8.35 17.35
N ALA A 68 -2.49 -8.36 18.67
CA ALA A 68 -2.59 -7.14 19.45
C ALA A 68 -1.30 -6.29 19.30
N LEU A 69 -1.43 -4.96 19.25
CA LEU A 69 -0.29 -4.06 19.04
C LEU A 69 0.80 -4.24 20.11
N GLU A 70 0.41 -4.43 21.36
CA GLU A 70 1.32 -4.69 22.49
C GLU A 70 2.10 -5.99 22.32
N GLU A 71 1.54 -6.99 21.64
CA GLU A 71 2.24 -8.23 21.34
C GLU A 71 3.35 -7.99 20.31
N VAL A 72 3.05 -7.25 19.23
CA VAL A 72 4.04 -6.84 18.23
C VAL A 72 5.18 -6.03 18.86
N ARG A 73 4.88 -5.18 19.87
CA ARG A 73 5.90 -4.40 20.61
C ARG A 73 6.83 -5.24 21.46
N ARG A 74 6.33 -6.31 22.09
CA ARG A 74 7.10 -7.12 23.04
C ARG A 74 7.96 -8.17 22.35
N ARG A 75 7.57 -8.64 21.17
CA ARG A 75 8.31 -9.68 20.45
C ARG A 75 9.52 -9.08 19.73
N THR A 76 10.62 -9.81 19.81
CA THR A 76 11.85 -9.55 19.05
C THR A 76 12.17 -10.67 18.07
N ASP A 77 11.47 -11.81 18.20
CA ASP A 77 11.61 -12.98 17.35
C ASP A 77 10.30 -13.24 16.60
N PHE A 78 10.44 -13.41 15.28
CA PHE A 78 9.37 -13.60 14.31
C PHE A 78 9.61 -14.85 13.44
N SER A 79 10.47 -15.79 13.88
CA SER A 79 10.73 -17.06 13.18
C SER A 79 9.90 -18.24 13.69
N GLY A 80 8.90 -17.99 14.54
CA GLY A 80 8.04 -19.01 15.12
C GLY A 80 7.05 -19.63 14.13
N ASP A 81 5.76 -19.43 14.37
CA ASP A 81 4.67 -19.90 13.52
C ASP A 81 4.44 -19.02 12.28
N GLU A 82 3.50 -19.44 11.41
CA GLU A 82 3.13 -18.73 10.18
C GLU A 82 2.65 -17.29 10.43
N GLU A 83 1.93 -17.06 11.53
CA GLU A 83 1.51 -15.72 11.92
C GLU A 83 2.73 -14.84 12.28
N ALA A 84 3.67 -15.38 13.06
CA ALA A 84 4.91 -14.67 13.40
C ALA A 84 5.71 -14.33 12.13
N HIS A 85 5.81 -15.25 11.17
CA HIS A 85 6.49 -15.00 9.89
C HIS A 85 5.81 -13.87 9.11
N THR A 86 4.47 -13.86 9.07
CA THR A 86 3.67 -12.82 8.41
C THR A 86 3.86 -11.45 9.05
N VAL A 87 3.82 -11.37 10.38
CA VAL A 87 4.08 -10.12 11.13
C VAL A 87 5.52 -9.65 10.89
N GLY A 88 6.49 -10.57 10.93
CA GLY A 88 7.90 -10.28 10.63
C GLY A 88 8.09 -9.72 9.21
N ALA A 89 7.43 -10.30 8.20
CA ALA A 89 7.46 -9.82 6.83
C ALA A 89 6.89 -8.41 6.71
N ALA A 90 5.75 -8.13 7.35
CA ALA A 90 5.14 -6.81 7.35
C ALA A 90 6.03 -5.73 8.00
N LEU A 91 6.73 -6.07 9.10
CA LEU A 91 7.69 -5.19 9.76
C LEU A 91 8.89 -4.89 8.85
N ARG A 92 9.49 -5.93 8.25
CA ARG A 92 10.63 -5.77 7.33
C ARG A 92 10.27 -4.91 6.11
N LEU A 93 9.12 -5.16 5.49
CA LEU A 93 8.61 -4.37 4.37
C LEU A 93 8.40 -2.90 4.74
N THR A 94 7.82 -2.64 5.90
CA THR A 94 7.60 -1.27 6.39
C THR A 94 8.93 -0.53 6.59
N ALA A 95 9.94 -1.21 7.13
CA ALA A 95 11.28 -0.65 7.29
C ALA A 95 12.00 -0.41 5.94
N GLU A 96 11.83 -1.32 4.98
CA GLU A 96 12.48 -1.25 3.67
C GLU A 96 11.87 -0.15 2.77
N ALA A 97 10.57 0.08 2.84
CA ALA A 97 9.83 0.97 1.94
C ALA A 97 10.46 2.38 1.80
N GLY A 98 10.93 2.97 2.91
CA GLY A 98 11.57 4.29 2.90
C GLY A 98 12.89 4.35 2.12
N GLN A 99 13.62 3.24 2.01
CA GLN A 99 14.88 3.16 1.28
C GLN A 99 14.68 3.08 -0.24
N LEU A 100 13.50 2.67 -0.68
CA LEU A 100 13.18 2.40 -2.08
C LEU A 100 12.55 3.60 -2.82
N LEU A 101 12.23 4.68 -2.11
CA LEU A 101 11.55 5.87 -2.66
C LEU A 101 12.27 6.47 -3.87
N SER A 102 13.60 6.60 -3.79
CA SER A 102 14.41 7.21 -4.87
C SER A 102 14.52 6.32 -6.12
N ILE A 103 14.33 5.01 -5.94
CA ILE A 103 14.44 4.00 -7.01
C ILE A 103 13.08 3.77 -7.68
N TRP A 104 11.97 3.95 -6.95
CA TRP A 104 10.62 3.63 -7.41
C TRP A 104 10.31 4.15 -8.82
N ARG A 105 10.55 5.44 -9.09
CA ARG A 105 10.28 6.04 -10.41
C ARG A 105 11.28 5.66 -11.50
N GLN A 106 12.42 5.07 -11.14
CA GLN A 106 13.46 4.66 -12.07
C GLN A 106 13.31 3.20 -12.46
N SER A 107 12.94 2.35 -11.51
CA SER A 107 12.83 0.90 -11.72
C SER A 107 11.80 0.28 -10.77
N PRO A 108 10.48 0.42 -11.05
CA PRO A 108 9.41 -0.12 -10.23
C PRO A 108 9.55 -1.63 -10.04
N LEU A 109 9.83 -2.39 -11.10
CA LEU A 109 9.99 -3.84 -11.04
C LEU A 109 11.14 -4.26 -10.11
N ARG A 110 12.25 -3.51 -10.09
CA ARG A 110 13.35 -3.78 -9.15
C ARG A 110 12.95 -3.51 -7.70
N VAL A 111 12.15 -2.48 -7.46
CA VAL A 111 11.60 -2.20 -6.13
C VAL A 111 10.67 -3.33 -5.69
N LEU A 112 9.76 -3.79 -6.55
CA LEU A 112 8.85 -4.90 -6.24
C LEU A 112 9.61 -6.21 -5.97
N ALA A 113 10.62 -6.51 -6.79
CA ALA A 113 11.52 -7.64 -6.57
C ALA A 113 12.20 -7.57 -5.19
N ARG A 114 12.70 -6.38 -4.81
CA ARG A 114 13.33 -6.16 -3.50
C ARG A 114 12.35 -6.29 -2.34
N LEU A 115 11.14 -5.76 -2.48
CA LEU A 115 10.08 -5.93 -1.47
C LEU A 115 9.76 -7.42 -1.27
N HIS A 116 9.54 -8.18 -2.34
CA HIS A 116 9.27 -9.61 -2.23
C HIS A 116 10.43 -10.38 -1.58
N LEU A 117 11.69 -10.09 -1.96
CA LEU A 117 12.87 -10.68 -1.33
C LEU A 117 12.91 -10.44 0.19
N VAL A 118 12.61 -9.22 0.63
CA VAL A 118 12.62 -8.84 2.05
C VAL A 118 11.44 -9.46 2.80
N ALA A 119 10.27 -9.60 2.16
CA ALA A 119 9.12 -10.25 2.75
C ALA A 119 9.38 -11.74 2.98
N ALA A 120 9.74 -12.47 1.92
CA ALA A 120 9.96 -13.91 1.94
C ALA A 120 11.11 -14.33 2.86
N ALA A 121 12.16 -13.49 2.98
CA ALA A 121 13.33 -13.76 3.82
C ALA A 121 14.00 -15.13 3.56
N GLY A 122 13.82 -15.69 2.36
CA GLY A 122 14.33 -16.98 1.90
C GLY A 122 15.20 -16.86 0.64
N GLN A 123 15.71 -18.01 0.16
CA GLN A 123 16.63 -18.10 -0.99
C GLN A 123 16.08 -18.98 -2.13
N GLU A 124 14.77 -19.20 -2.17
CA GLU A 124 14.14 -19.97 -3.25
C GLU A 124 14.28 -19.25 -4.60
N ASP A 125 14.43 -20.02 -5.68
CA ASP A 125 14.63 -19.49 -7.04
C ASP A 125 13.43 -18.67 -7.59
N THR A 126 12.29 -18.75 -6.91
CA THR A 126 11.06 -18.00 -7.21
C THR A 126 11.03 -16.61 -6.56
N VAL A 127 11.91 -16.35 -5.58
CA VAL A 127 11.92 -15.10 -4.81
C VAL A 127 12.49 -13.94 -5.62
N GLY A 128 11.84 -12.78 -5.50
CA GLY A 128 12.25 -11.54 -6.17
C GLY A 128 11.99 -11.49 -7.68
N ARG A 129 11.21 -12.41 -8.25
CA ARG A 129 10.78 -12.35 -9.66
C ARG A 129 9.29 -12.67 -9.81
N PRO A 130 8.62 -12.17 -10.86
CA PRO A 130 7.27 -12.61 -11.17
C PRO A 130 7.19 -14.12 -11.38
N ARG A 131 6.04 -14.70 -11.02
CA ARG A 131 5.72 -16.11 -11.19
C ARG A 131 5.64 -16.49 -12.67
N GLN A 132 6.09 -17.70 -12.98
CA GLN A 132 5.99 -18.32 -14.29
C GLN A 132 4.75 -19.19 -14.39
N ASP A 133 4.45 -19.67 -15.60
CA ASP A 133 3.30 -20.52 -15.84
C ASP A 133 3.39 -21.82 -15.02
N GLY A 134 2.27 -22.22 -14.40
CA GLY A 134 2.21 -23.37 -13.51
C GLY A 134 2.83 -23.20 -12.11
N GLU A 135 3.50 -22.09 -11.79
CA GLU A 135 3.98 -21.83 -10.42
C GLU A 135 2.78 -21.49 -9.51
N PRO A 136 2.64 -22.16 -8.34
CA PRO A 136 1.52 -21.94 -7.44
C PRO A 136 1.62 -20.57 -6.76
N VAL A 137 0.48 -20.05 -6.32
CA VAL A 137 0.38 -18.85 -5.48
C VAL A 137 -0.28 -19.22 -4.17
N ASP A 138 0.44 -19.02 -3.07
CA ASP A 138 -0.06 -19.14 -1.71
C ASP A 138 -0.47 -17.75 -1.20
N GLU A 139 -1.74 -17.42 -1.45
CA GLU A 139 -2.41 -16.21 -0.97
C GLU A 139 -3.89 -16.55 -0.70
N PRO A 140 -4.17 -17.43 0.30
CA PRO A 140 -5.47 -18.08 0.47
C PRO A 140 -6.59 -17.11 0.86
N LEU A 141 -6.22 -15.89 1.28
CA LEU A 141 -7.14 -14.85 1.71
C LEU A 141 -7.66 -14.00 0.55
N VAL A 142 -7.13 -14.15 -0.67
CA VAL A 142 -7.59 -13.42 -1.85
C VAL A 142 -8.28 -14.40 -2.80
N GLU A 143 -9.61 -14.38 -2.80
CA GLU A 143 -10.44 -15.37 -3.51
C GLU A 143 -10.68 -15.03 -5.00
N LEU A 144 -10.02 -13.98 -5.52
CA LEU A 144 -10.14 -13.56 -6.91
C LEU A 144 -9.51 -14.58 -7.88
N PRO A 145 -10.01 -14.71 -9.12
CA PRO A 145 -9.37 -15.50 -10.16
C PRO A 145 -7.91 -15.07 -10.36
N LEU A 146 -7.02 -16.04 -10.49
CA LEU A 146 -5.59 -15.78 -10.70
C LEU A 146 -5.30 -15.59 -12.20
N PRO A 147 -4.77 -14.44 -12.63
CA PRO A 147 -4.37 -14.24 -14.02
C PRO A 147 -3.27 -15.22 -14.45
N ASP A 148 -3.17 -15.55 -15.73
CA ASP A 148 -2.04 -16.34 -16.22
C ASP A 148 -0.72 -15.53 -16.19
N ALA A 149 0.42 -16.22 -16.35
CA ALA A 149 1.73 -15.57 -16.27
C ALA A 149 1.98 -14.54 -17.40
N THR A 150 1.33 -14.71 -18.56
CA THR A 150 1.46 -13.77 -19.68
C THR A 150 0.72 -12.48 -19.38
N GLU A 151 -0.50 -12.58 -18.86
CA GLU A 151 -1.28 -11.43 -18.40
C GLU A 151 -0.54 -10.67 -17.28
N VAL A 152 0.00 -11.38 -16.29
CA VAL A 152 0.82 -10.77 -15.23
C VAL A 152 1.99 -9.98 -15.80
N ALA A 153 2.77 -10.58 -16.70
CA ALA A 153 3.92 -9.91 -17.29
C ALA A 153 3.53 -8.64 -18.05
N GLY A 154 2.50 -8.71 -18.89
CA GLY A 154 2.03 -7.56 -19.68
C GLY A 154 1.49 -6.42 -18.81
N ARG A 155 0.69 -6.74 -17.80
CA ARG A 155 0.08 -5.74 -16.90
C ARG A 155 1.10 -5.13 -15.93
N LEU A 156 2.05 -5.91 -15.41
CA LEU A 156 3.17 -5.38 -14.62
C LEU A 156 4.05 -4.43 -15.42
N GLU A 157 4.35 -4.77 -16.67
CA GLU A 157 5.12 -3.90 -17.57
C GLU A 157 4.36 -2.60 -17.84
N GLY A 158 3.06 -2.68 -18.13
CA GLY A 158 2.20 -1.50 -18.28
C GLY A 158 2.17 -0.61 -17.03
N LEU A 159 2.00 -1.19 -15.84
CA LEU A 159 2.06 -0.47 -14.57
C LEU A 159 3.42 0.21 -14.36
N SER A 160 4.51 -0.51 -14.64
CA SER A 160 5.88 0.01 -14.55
C SER A 160 6.08 1.22 -15.46
N GLN A 161 5.64 1.13 -16.72
CA GLN A 161 5.71 2.23 -17.68
C GLN A 161 4.93 3.46 -17.22
N LEU A 162 3.72 3.27 -16.65
CA LEU A 162 2.93 4.37 -16.09
C LEU A 162 3.64 5.06 -14.92
N ILE A 163 4.26 4.30 -14.01
CA ILE A 163 5.00 4.85 -12.87
C ILE A 163 6.23 5.63 -13.34
N ILE A 164 6.98 5.08 -14.31
CA ILE A 164 8.20 5.70 -14.85
C ILE A 164 7.86 6.99 -15.59
N ALA A 165 6.87 6.95 -16.50
CA ALA A 165 6.41 8.12 -17.23
C ALA A 165 5.91 9.21 -16.27
N GLY A 166 5.26 8.80 -15.19
CA GLY A 166 4.57 9.69 -14.27
C GLY A 166 3.38 10.37 -14.93
N GLY A 167 2.75 11.27 -14.18
CA GLY A 167 1.53 11.92 -14.63
C GLY A 167 1.09 13.05 -13.71
N SER A 168 -0.07 13.60 -14.03
CA SER A 168 -0.76 14.63 -13.25
C SER A 168 -1.90 14.05 -12.39
N ALA A 169 -2.10 12.73 -12.42
CA ALA A 169 -3.08 12.06 -11.56
C ALA A 169 -2.84 12.40 -10.07
N PRO A 170 -3.92 12.57 -9.28
CA PRO A 170 -3.79 12.74 -7.84
C PRO A 170 -3.05 11.57 -7.18
N ALA A 171 -2.21 11.85 -6.18
CA ALA A 171 -1.43 10.84 -5.47
C ALA A 171 -2.27 9.65 -4.95
N LEU A 172 -3.47 9.94 -4.43
CA LEU A 172 -4.44 8.92 -4.00
C LEU A 172 -4.81 7.95 -5.13
N VAL A 173 -5.05 8.48 -6.34
CA VAL A 173 -5.44 7.68 -7.50
C VAL A 173 -4.29 6.77 -7.92
N THR A 174 -3.08 7.29 -8.02
CA THR A 174 -1.90 6.49 -8.35
C THR A 174 -1.64 5.42 -7.30
N ALA A 175 -1.76 5.75 -6.01
CA ALA A 175 -1.58 4.80 -4.92
C ALA A 175 -2.62 3.67 -4.97
N ALA A 176 -3.90 4.02 -5.17
CA ALA A 176 -4.98 3.05 -5.31
C ALA A 176 -4.77 2.11 -6.52
N VAL A 177 -4.33 2.64 -7.66
CA VAL A 177 -4.05 1.81 -8.86
C VAL A 177 -2.88 0.87 -8.62
N VAL A 178 -1.77 1.36 -8.06
CA VAL A 178 -0.61 0.51 -7.73
C VAL A 178 -1.01 -0.61 -6.77
N HIS A 179 -1.77 -0.29 -5.73
CA HIS A 179 -2.25 -1.27 -4.75
C HIS A 179 -3.17 -2.31 -5.43
N GLY A 180 -4.24 -1.84 -6.08
CA GLY A 180 -5.23 -2.71 -6.71
C GLY A 180 -4.61 -3.61 -7.78
N GLU A 181 -3.73 -3.08 -8.61
CA GLU A 181 -3.08 -3.84 -9.68
C GLU A 181 -2.19 -4.94 -9.12
N LEU A 182 -1.31 -4.63 -8.17
CA LEU A 182 -0.41 -5.63 -7.59
C LEU A 182 -1.18 -6.74 -6.87
N LEU A 183 -2.26 -6.38 -6.18
CA LEU A 183 -3.09 -7.35 -5.47
C LEU A 183 -3.97 -8.19 -6.41
N ALA A 184 -4.44 -7.62 -7.53
CA ALA A 184 -5.17 -8.37 -8.55
C ALA A 184 -4.24 -9.37 -9.27
N LEU A 185 -3.04 -8.92 -9.66
CA LEU A 185 -2.08 -9.72 -10.41
C LEU A 185 -1.48 -10.86 -9.58
N ARG A 186 -1.25 -10.62 -8.28
CA ARG A 186 -0.47 -11.51 -7.40
C ARG A 186 0.79 -12.00 -8.12
N PRO A 187 1.72 -11.08 -8.42
CA PRO A 187 2.85 -11.37 -9.30
C PRO A 187 3.84 -12.37 -8.71
N PHE A 188 3.85 -12.60 -7.40
CA PHE A 188 4.77 -13.50 -6.71
C PHE A 188 4.07 -14.77 -6.22
N GLY A 189 4.84 -15.81 -5.90
CA GLY A 189 4.30 -17.03 -5.30
C GLY A 189 3.70 -16.82 -3.90
N THR A 190 4.14 -15.81 -3.16
CA THR A 190 3.70 -15.53 -1.78
C THR A 190 3.73 -14.02 -1.48
N HIS A 191 3.14 -13.61 -0.35
CA HIS A 191 3.26 -12.26 0.24
C HIS A 191 2.77 -11.08 -0.64
N ASN A 192 1.91 -11.33 -1.63
CA ASN A 192 1.50 -10.31 -2.60
C ASN A 192 0.70 -9.19 -1.93
N GLY A 193 -0.18 -9.53 -0.99
CA GLY A 193 -0.94 -8.55 -0.21
C GLY A 193 -0.03 -7.58 0.55
N LEU A 194 1.01 -8.11 1.20
CA LEU A 194 1.98 -7.32 1.94
C LEU A 194 2.79 -6.42 1.01
N VAL A 195 3.24 -6.94 -0.13
CA VAL A 195 3.99 -6.17 -1.14
C VAL A 195 3.13 -5.07 -1.74
N ALA A 196 1.86 -5.33 -2.06
CA ALA A 196 0.95 -4.35 -2.63
C ALA A 196 0.74 -3.15 -1.68
N ARG A 197 0.51 -3.41 -0.38
CA ARG A 197 0.37 -2.36 0.65
C ARG A 197 1.67 -1.59 0.88
N ALA A 198 2.83 -2.27 0.83
CA ALA A 198 4.12 -1.59 0.91
C ALA A 198 4.38 -0.69 -0.31
N ALA A 199 4.00 -1.13 -1.51
CA ALA A 199 4.09 -0.33 -2.73
C ALA A 199 3.14 0.89 -2.69
N GLU A 200 1.94 0.74 -2.16
CA GLU A 200 1.03 1.86 -1.90
C GLU A 200 1.69 2.90 -0.98
N ARG A 201 2.28 2.48 0.15
CA ARG A 201 3.03 3.37 1.05
C ARG A 201 4.14 4.12 0.29
N ILE A 202 4.90 3.43 -0.57
CA ILE A 202 5.96 4.07 -1.39
C ILE A 202 5.39 5.18 -2.26
N VAL A 203 4.22 4.97 -2.89
CA VAL A 203 3.56 5.99 -3.71
C VAL A 203 3.09 7.17 -2.86
N LEU A 204 2.45 6.91 -1.72
CA LEU A 204 1.96 7.95 -0.82
C LEU A 204 3.10 8.84 -0.28
N VAL A 205 4.23 8.22 0.08
CA VAL A 205 5.40 8.94 0.58
C VAL A 205 6.13 9.66 -0.57
N GLY A 206 6.41 8.96 -1.67
CA GLY A 206 7.18 9.48 -2.81
C GLY A 206 6.46 10.57 -3.61
N SER A 207 5.13 10.62 -3.57
CA SER A 207 4.33 11.71 -4.14
C SER A 207 4.30 12.97 -3.26
N GLY A 208 4.78 12.87 -2.01
CA GLY A 208 4.71 13.95 -1.03
C GLY A 208 3.33 14.12 -0.40
N LEU A 209 2.39 13.19 -0.61
CA LEU A 209 1.11 13.21 0.09
C LEU A 209 1.33 12.93 1.58
N ASP A 210 2.09 11.88 1.93
CA ASP A 210 2.48 11.57 3.32
C ASP A 210 4.01 11.41 3.46
N PRO A 211 4.79 12.51 3.36
CA PRO A 211 6.25 12.45 3.22
C PRO A 211 7.01 11.86 4.42
N LYS A 212 6.41 11.81 5.61
CA LYS A 212 6.97 11.20 6.83
C LYS A 212 6.39 9.82 7.13
N SER A 213 5.54 9.27 6.25
CA SER A 213 4.82 8.01 6.42
C SER A 213 4.08 7.93 7.77
N VAL A 214 3.36 9.00 8.12
CA VAL A 214 2.63 9.10 9.39
C VAL A 214 1.15 8.77 9.26
N CYS A 215 0.64 8.42 8.09
CA CYS A 215 -0.75 8.04 7.88
C CYS A 215 -0.80 6.56 7.42
N PRO A 216 -0.73 5.59 8.36
CA PRO A 216 -0.66 4.17 8.00
C PRO A 216 -1.98 3.67 7.41
N ALA A 217 -2.09 3.72 6.08
CA ALA A 217 -3.28 3.30 5.34
C ALA A 217 -3.66 1.84 5.62
N GLU A 218 -2.69 0.98 5.94
CA GLU A 218 -2.95 -0.44 6.23
C GLU A 218 -3.83 -0.64 7.47
N VAL A 219 -3.75 0.27 8.45
CA VAL A 219 -4.68 0.25 9.57
C VAL A 219 -6.09 0.50 9.07
N GLY A 220 -6.27 1.50 8.21
CA GLY A 220 -7.56 1.85 7.65
C GLY A 220 -8.12 0.83 6.65
N HIS A 221 -7.27 0.05 5.99
CA HIS A 221 -7.70 -1.11 5.21
C HIS A 221 -8.14 -2.27 6.10
N ALA A 222 -7.45 -2.49 7.23
CA ALA A 222 -7.75 -3.57 8.17
C ALA A 222 -9.00 -3.29 9.03
N GLU A 223 -9.23 -2.03 9.41
CA GLU A 223 -10.29 -1.61 10.34
C GLU A 223 -11.71 -2.09 9.95
N PRO A 224 -12.16 -2.00 8.68
CA PRO A 224 -13.48 -2.49 8.28
C PRO A 224 -13.56 -4.02 8.18
N GLY A 225 -12.43 -4.71 8.33
CA GLY A 225 -12.28 -6.14 8.18
C GLY A 225 -11.96 -6.58 6.74
N ARG A 226 -11.33 -7.76 6.64
CA ARG A 226 -10.87 -8.36 5.38
C ARG A 226 -11.96 -8.46 4.30
N ALA A 227 -13.18 -8.85 4.68
CA ALA A 227 -14.28 -9.00 3.72
C ALA A 227 -14.62 -7.68 3.01
N ALA A 228 -14.66 -6.57 3.74
CA ALA A 228 -14.94 -5.26 3.16
C ALA A 228 -13.78 -4.75 2.28
N TYR A 229 -12.54 -5.08 2.63
CA TYR A 229 -11.36 -4.79 1.81
C TYR A 229 -11.37 -5.56 0.48
N LEU A 230 -11.68 -6.87 0.51
CA LEU A 230 -11.79 -7.69 -0.69
C LEU A 230 -12.99 -7.29 -1.57
N ALA A 231 -14.13 -6.96 -0.97
CA ALA A 231 -15.29 -6.44 -1.72
C ALA A 231 -14.96 -5.12 -2.44
N ALA A 232 -14.14 -4.24 -1.83
CA ALA A 232 -13.67 -3.03 -2.51
C ALA A 232 -12.71 -3.38 -3.66
N LEU A 233 -11.84 -4.37 -3.48
CA LEU A 233 -10.92 -4.85 -4.50
C LEU A 233 -11.66 -5.48 -5.70
N GLU A 234 -12.77 -6.19 -5.48
CA GLU A 234 -13.64 -6.65 -6.58
C GLU A 234 -14.12 -5.48 -7.45
N GLY A 235 -14.39 -4.32 -6.83
CA GLY A 235 -14.67 -3.08 -7.55
C GLY A 235 -13.54 -2.67 -8.50
N TYR A 236 -12.28 -2.72 -8.04
CA TYR A 236 -11.11 -2.48 -8.90
C TYR A 236 -11.03 -3.49 -10.05
N VAL A 237 -11.16 -4.79 -9.75
CA VAL A 237 -11.05 -5.88 -10.72
C VAL A 237 -12.13 -5.82 -11.79
N SER A 238 -13.32 -5.30 -11.47
CA SER A 238 -14.40 -5.13 -12.45
C SER A 238 -14.00 -4.24 -13.64
N GLY A 239 -13.03 -3.33 -13.46
CA GLY A 239 -12.62 -2.34 -14.47
C GLY A 239 -13.69 -1.30 -14.80
N THR A 240 -14.85 -1.33 -14.13
CA THR A 240 -15.95 -0.38 -14.33
C THR A 240 -15.64 0.98 -13.70
N PRO A 241 -16.12 2.10 -14.26
CA PRO A 241 -15.97 3.42 -13.67
C PRO A 241 -16.44 3.48 -12.20
N GLU A 242 -17.59 2.86 -11.91
CA GLU A 242 -18.19 2.83 -10.57
C GLU A 242 -17.37 1.98 -9.60
N GLY A 243 -16.88 0.82 -10.04
CA GLY A 243 -16.03 -0.06 -9.25
C GLY A 243 -14.68 0.60 -8.93
N MET A 244 -14.07 1.27 -9.90
CA MET A 244 -12.84 2.04 -9.72
C MET A 244 -13.03 3.21 -8.75
N ALA A 245 -14.11 3.97 -8.87
CA ALA A 245 -14.44 5.04 -7.93
C ALA A 245 -14.63 4.50 -6.50
N THR A 246 -15.29 3.36 -6.36
CA THR A 246 -15.51 2.68 -5.06
C THR A 246 -14.19 2.25 -4.42
N TRP A 247 -13.28 1.67 -5.20
CA TRP A 247 -11.94 1.29 -4.74
C TRP A 247 -11.08 2.49 -4.32
N ILE A 248 -11.06 3.55 -5.15
CA ILE A 248 -10.32 4.78 -4.83
C ILE A 248 -10.88 5.42 -3.54
N ALA A 249 -12.20 5.45 -3.39
CA ALA A 249 -12.84 5.96 -2.17
C ALA A 249 -12.52 5.08 -0.94
N HIS A 250 -12.41 3.75 -1.11
CA HIS A 250 -11.96 2.85 -0.05
C HIS A 250 -10.53 3.19 0.39
N CYS A 251 -9.58 3.33 -0.55
CA CYS A 251 -8.20 3.72 -0.24
C CYS A 251 -8.13 5.09 0.44
N GLY A 252 -8.96 6.05 0.00
CA GLY A 252 -9.06 7.36 0.63
C GLY A 252 -9.50 7.29 2.09
N ARG A 253 -10.57 6.53 2.37
CA ARG A 253 -11.03 6.29 3.76
C ARG A 253 -9.96 5.58 4.60
N ALA A 254 -9.19 4.67 4.01
CA ALA A 254 -8.12 3.98 4.71
C ALA A 254 -7.00 4.94 5.16
N ILE A 255 -6.58 5.86 4.28
CA ILE A 255 -5.60 6.90 4.62
C ILE A 255 -6.15 7.86 5.68
N GLU A 256 -7.42 8.26 5.57
CA GLU A 256 -8.06 9.12 6.58
C GLU A 256 -8.13 8.45 7.96
N LEU A 257 -8.39 7.14 8.03
CA LEU A 257 -8.31 6.36 9.26
C LEU A 257 -6.89 6.36 9.82
N GLY A 258 -5.88 6.09 9.00
CA GLY A 258 -4.48 6.18 9.41
C GLY A 258 -4.10 7.57 9.94
N ALA A 259 -4.61 8.64 9.31
CA ALA A 259 -4.41 10.00 9.78
C ALA A 259 -5.08 10.26 11.15
N ARG A 260 -6.27 9.71 11.38
CA ARG A 260 -6.94 9.78 12.70
C ARG A 260 -6.14 9.04 13.77
N GLU A 261 -5.64 7.86 13.48
CA GLU A 261 -4.79 7.09 14.41
C GLU A 261 -3.55 7.88 14.83
N SER A 262 -2.84 8.48 13.88
CA SER A 262 -1.67 9.30 14.21
C SER A 262 -1.99 10.60 14.93
N THR A 263 -3.18 11.15 14.71
CA THR A 263 -3.69 12.27 15.53
C THR A 263 -3.90 11.80 16.97
N ALA A 264 -4.49 10.64 17.20
CA ALA A 264 -4.68 10.09 18.54
C ALA A 264 -3.34 9.82 19.26
N VAL A 265 -2.33 9.32 18.53
CA VAL A 265 -0.96 9.18 19.06
C VAL A 265 -0.38 10.54 19.44
N CYS A 266 -0.53 11.55 18.58
CA CYS A 266 -0.10 12.91 18.89
C CYS A 266 -0.75 13.44 20.17
N GLU A 267 -2.06 13.27 20.34
CA GLU A 267 -2.78 13.71 21.53
C GLU A 267 -2.36 12.95 22.79
N ALA A 268 -2.11 11.64 22.69
CA ALA A 268 -1.60 10.84 23.79
C ALA A 268 -0.21 11.31 24.25
N LEU A 269 0.70 11.56 23.30
CA LEU A 269 2.02 12.12 23.59
C LEU A 269 1.95 13.52 24.18
N GLN A 270 0.95 14.33 23.79
CA GLN A 270 0.74 15.65 24.37
C GLN A 270 0.26 15.55 25.84
N ARG A 271 -0.63 14.60 26.15
CA ARG A 271 -1.10 14.37 27.53
C ARG A 271 0.00 13.81 28.44
N GLY A 272 0.87 12.95 27.91
CA GLY A 272 2.01 12.39 28.66
C GLY A 272 3.26 13.29 28.75
N ALA A 273 3.24 14.45 28.07
CA ALA A 273 4.32 15.46 28.14
C ALA A 273 3.92 16.71 28.97
N ALA A 274 2.76 16.66 29.62
CA ALA A 274 2.27 17.69 30.55
C ALA A 274 2.65 17.34 31.99
#